data_AF-A0AA90P4Q2-F1
#
_entry.id   AF-A0AA90P4Q2-F1
#
_cell.length_a   1.000
_cell.length_b   1.000
_cell.length_c   1.000
_cell.angle_alpha   90.00
_cell.angle_beta   90.00
_cell.angle_gamma   90.00
#
_symmetry.space_group_name_H-M   'P 1'
#
loop_
_entity.id
_entity.type
_entity.pdbx_description
1 polymer ?
#
loop_
_entity_poly.entity_id
_entity_poly.type
_entity_poly.pdbx_seq_one_letter_code
_entity_poly.pdbx_strand_id
1 'polypeptide(L)' 'MEDKLMEMPFPELISKLAVAPLYILVVIVAILNVILNRKTKGCLNFFLIMGSWVYICIYLLALYFFFFGK' A
#
# COMPACT_ATOMS: atom_id res chain seq x y z
N MET A 1 -4.23 -0.55 -27.01
CA MET A 1 -4.28 0.22 -25.75
C MET A 1 -3.36 -0.39 -24.68
N GLU A 2 -2.72 -1.53 -24.96
CA GLU A 2 -1.81 -2.23 -24.03
C GLU A 2 -0.34 -1.81 -24.20
N ASP A 3 0.07 -1.35 -25.40
CA ASP A 3 1.46 -0.94 -25.67
C ASP A 3 1.95 0.27 -24.86
N LYS A 4 1.05 1.12 -24.34
CA LYS A 4 1.42 2.28 -23.51
C LYS A 4 1.63 1.95 -22.03
N LEU A 5 1.35 0.72 -21.60
CA LEU A 5 1.60 0.28 -20.21
C LEU A 5 3.05 -0.18 -19.99
N MET A 6 3.76 -0.59 -21.04
CA MET A 6 5.10 -1.18 -20.92
C MET A 6 6.23 -0.16 -20.70
N GLU A 7 5.99 1.13 -20.89
CA GLU A 7 7.02 2.18 -20.79
C GLU A 7 6.80 3.18 -19.65
N MET A 8 5.84 2.94 -18.74
CA MET A 8 5.64 3.89 -17.65
C MET A 8 6.80 3.76 -16.65
N PRO A 9 7.55 4.84 -16.38
CA PRO A 9 8.62 4.81 -15.39
C PRO A 9 8.05 4.35 -14.03
N PHE A 10 8.77 3.46 -13.35
CA PHE A 10 8.40 2.88 -12.06
C PHE A 10 7.79 3.87 -11.04
N PRO A 11 8.33 5.10 -10.85
CA PRO A 11 7.72 6.10 -9.95
C PRO A 11 6.31 6.53 -10.38
N GLU A 12 6.04 6.63 -11.67
CA GLU A 12 4.73 7.02 -12.19
C GLU A 12 3.70 5.90 -11.97
N LEU A 13 4.12 4.64 -12.12
CA LEU A 13 3.28 3.47 -11.83
C LEU A 13 2.85 3.43 -10.35
N ILE A 14 3.81 3.67 -9.45
CA ILE A 14 3.56 3.69 -8.00
C ILE A 14 2.75 4.92 -7.58
N SER A 15 2.92 6.08 -8.23
CA SER A 15 2.09 7.26 -7.95
C SER A 15 0.60 7.03 -8.23
N LYS A 16 0.26 6.23 -9.25
CA LYS A 16 -1.13 5.88 -9.59
C LYS A 16 -1.80 5.01 -8.52
N LEU A 17 -1.02 4.26 -7.74
CA LEU A 17 -1.56 3.52 -6.59
C LEU A 17 -2.12 4.45 -5.51
N ALA A 18 -1.59 5.67 -5.34
CA ALA A 18 -2.03 6.61 -4.32
C ALA A 18 -3.48 7.08 -4.52
N VAL A 19 -3.94 7.14 -5.77
CA VAL A 19 -5.30 7.55 -6.15
C VAL A 19 -6.23 6.38 -6.45
N ALA A 20 -5.72 5.14 -6.41
CA ALA A 20 -6.51 3.95 -6.70
C ALA A 20 -7.45 3.64 -5.52
N PRO A 21 -8.79 3.67 -5.72
CA PRO A 21 -9.75 3.55 -4.61
C PRO A 21 -9.67 2.20 -3.90
N LEU A 22 -9.42 1.12 -4.65
CA LEU A 22 -9.20 -0.21 -4.07
C LEU A 22 -7.97 -0.25 -3.17
N TYR A 23 -6.90 0.43 -3.56
CA TYR A 23 -5.66 0.43 -2.80
C TYR A 23 -5.81 1.22 -1.49
N ILE A 24 -6.52 2.35 -1.54
CA ILE A 24 -6.89 3.13 -0.34
C ILE A 24 -7.71 2.27 0.63
N LEU A 25 -8.69 1.51 0.14
CA LEU A 25 -9.47 0.60 0.99
C LEU A 25 -8.60 -0.48 1.64
N VAL A 26 -7.67 -1.08 0.89
CA VAL A 26 -6.73 -2.08 1.43
C VAL A 26 -5.88 -1.48 2.54
N VAL A 27 -5.41 -0.24 2.38
CA VAL A 27 -4.61 0.45 3.41
C VAL A 27 -5.44 0.74 4.66
N ILE A 28 -6.69 1.19 4.52
CA ILE A 28 -7.60 1.39 5.65
C ILE A 28 -7.82 0.07 6.42
N VAL A 29 -8.08 -1.02 5.70
CA VAL A 29 -8.23 -2.36 6.30
C VAL A 29 -6.95 -2.82 6.98
N ALA A 30 -5.77 -2.56 6.38
CA ALA A 30 -4.48 -2.87 6.97
C ALA A 30 -4.25 -2.11 8.29
N ILE A 31 -4.58 -0.81 8.32
CA ILE A 31 -4.49 0.01 9.55
C ILE A 31 -5.45 -0.54 10.63
N LEU A 32 -6.70 -0.82 10.27
CA LEU A 32 -7.68 -1.42 11.18
C LEU A 32 -7.20 -2.76 11.72
N ASN A 33 -6.63 -3.60 10.85
CA ASN A 33 -6.08 -4.90 11.23
C ASN A 33 -4.96 -4.75 12.27
N VAL A 34 -4.02 -3.83 12.05
CA VAL A 34 -2.95 -3.55 13.03
C VAL A 34 -3.54 -3.09 14.36
N ILE A 35 -4.52 -2.18 14.36
CA ILE A 35 -5.13 -1.63 15.59
C ILE A 35 -5.89 -2.70 16.37
N LEU A 36 -6.76 -3.46 15.70
CA LEU A 36 -7.61 -4.47 16.34
C LEU A 36 -6.79 -5.65 16.85
N ASN A 37 -5.78 -6.06 16.08
CA ASN A 37 -5.01 -7.26 16.40
C ASN A 37 -3.71 -7.00 17.18
N ARG A 38 -3.40 -5.76 17.55
CA ARG A 38 -2.16 -5.40 18.30
C ARG A 38 -1.98 -6.16 19.62
N LYS A 39 -3.07 -6.61 20.25
CA LYS A 39 -3.06 -7.32 21.54
C LYS A 39 -3.19 -8.83 21.40
N THR A 40 -3.50 -9.33 20.20
CA THR A 40 -3.73 -10.75 19.95
C THR A 40 -2.40 -11.47 19.80
N LYS A 41 -2.12 -12.44 20.68
CA LYS A 41 -0.89 -13.23 20.66
C LYS A 41 -1.12 -14.48 19.79
N GLY A 42 -0.48 -14.54 18.62
CA GLY A 42 -0.54 -15.68 17.71
C GLY A 42 0.42 -15.53 16.53
N CYS A 43 1.01 -16.64 16.08
CA CYS A 43 2.00 -16.64 14.98
C CYS A 43 1.41 -16.11 13.67
N LEU A 44 0.21 -16.57 13.28
CA LEU A 44 -0.50 -16.08 12.10
C LEU A 44 -0.83 -14.58 12.20
N ASN A 45 -1.20 -14.12 13.40
CA ASN A 45 -1.50 -12.72 13.63
C ASN A 45 -0.27 -11.82 13.45
N PHE A 46 0.91 -12.32 13.85
CA PHE A 46 2.17 -11.63 13.62
C PHE A 46 2.48 -11.46 12.12
N PHE A 47 2.28 -12.49 11.31
CA PHE A 47 2.43 -12.40 9.85
C PHE A 47 1.44 -11.42 9.22
N LEU A 48 0.18 -11.41 9.67
CA LEU A 48 -0.85 -10.47 9.20
C LEU A 48 -0.50 -9.01 9.55
N ILE A 49 0.00 -8.76 10.76
CA ILE A 49 0.46 -7.43 11.18
C ILE A 49 1.66 -7.01 10.34
N MET A 50 2.66 -7.88 10.15
CA MET A 50 3.82 -7.57 9.30
C MET A 50 3.39 -7.26 7.86
N GLY A 51 2.49 -8.04 7.27
CA GLY A 51 1.93 -7.77 5.94
C GLY A 51 1.21 -6.42 5.88
N SER A 52 0.46 -6.08 6.93
CA SER A 52 -0.24 -4.79 7.02
C SER A 52 0.75 -3.60 7.03
N TRP A 53 1.86 -3.72 7.76
CA TRP A 53 2.93 -2.72 7.73
C TRP A 53 3.53 -2.54 6.34
N VAL A 54 3.74 -3.62 5.59
CA VAL A 54 4.23 -3.56 4.21
C VAL A 54 3.29 -2.76 3.32
N TYR A 55 1.97 -3.02 3.38
CA TYR A 55 0.98 -2.25 2.60
C TYR A 55 0.99 -0.75 2.97
N ILE A 56 1.11 -0.44 4.26
CA ILE A 56 1.19 0.96 4.72
C ILE A 56 2.46 1.63 4.17
N CYS A 57 3.61 0.96 4.23
CA CYS A 57 4.87 1.50 3.69
C CYS A 57 4.80 1.75 2.18
N ILE A 58 4.23 0.81 1.41
CA ILE A 58 4.06 0.99 -0.05
C ILE A 58 3.12 2.17 -0.34
N TYR A 59 2.07 2.36 0.46
CA TYR A 59 1.19 3.52 0.31
C TYR A 59 1.90 4.85 0.64
N LEU A 60 2.75 4.88 1.66
CA LEU A 60 3.57 6.06 1.95
C LEU A 60 4.55 6.38 0.81
N LEU A 61 5.15 5.35 0.20
CA LEU A 61 5.97 5.51 -1.00
C LEU A 61 5.14 6.03 -2.18
N ALA A 62 3.93 5.49 -2.39
CA ALA A 62 3.00 5.96 -3.42
C ALA A 62 2.62 7.43 -3.23
N LEU A 63 2.31 7.84 -2.00
CA LEU A 63 2.07 9.25 -1.67
C LEU A 63 3.30 10.12 -1.90
N TYR A 64 4.49 9.64 -1.51
CA TYR A 64 5.74 10.35 -1.75
C TYR A 64 5.96 10.61 -3.24
N PHE A 65 5.86 9.58 -4.08
CA PHE A 65 5.98 9.74 -5.53
C PHE A 65 4.83 10.56 -6.13
N PHE A 66 3.63 10.51 -5.56
CA PHE A 66 2.51 11.33 -6.02
C PHE A 66 2.73 12.82 -5.77
N PHE A 67 3.27 13.21 -4.62
CA PHE A 67 3.53 14.62 -4.28
C PHE A 67 4.87 15.15 -4.79
N PHE A 68 5.93 14.32 -4.73
CA PHE A 68 7.31 14.72 -5.00
C PHE A 68 7.93 14.06 -6.24
N GLY A 69 7.28 13.07 -6.86
CA GLY A 69 7.75 12.41 -8.08
C GLY A 69 7.48 13.18 -9.36
N LYS A 70 7.47 14.52 -9.27
CA LYS A 70 7.33 15.43 -10.40
C LYS A 70 8.66 15.64 -11.12
#